data_AF-A0A396HZ70-F1
#
_entry.id   AF-A0A396HZ70-F1
#
_cell.length_a   1.000
_cell.length_b   1.000
_cell.length_c   1.000
_cell.angle_alpha   90.00
_cell.angle_beta   90.00
_cell.angle_gamma   90.00
#
_symmetry.space_group_name_H-M   'P 1'
#
loop_
_entity.id
_entity.type
_entity.pdbx_description
1 polymer ?
#
loop_
_entity_poly.entity_id
_entity_poly.type
_entity_poly.pdbx_seq_one_letter_code
_entity_poly.pdbx_strand_id
1 'polypeptide(L)'
;MSLRKVNLSGHCHAIDSLLMHLCKNCEFLEEVTIMNCSSITCIGIASANRERPTLKSISITWRSIKPRYNNINSHFIDLLVSLKGLTCLDLSSSCIPDELLSSIAIGGLPLRRLVLHNCTGYSYAEIFSLLSKCQCIQHLDLQKLTF
;
A
#
# COMPACT_ATOMS: atom_id res chain seq x y z
N MET A 1 8.31 6.48 23.03
CA MET A 1 6.87 6.60 22.68
C MET A 1 6.40 5.26 22.11
N SER A 2 5.29 4.69 22.55
CA SER A 2 4.83 3.31 22.22
C SER A 2 3.80 3.25 21.08
N LEU A 3 3.80 4.23 20.18
CA LEU A 3 2.82 4.30 19.10
C LEU A 3 3.02 3.13 18.12
N ARG A 4 1.98 2.29 17.95
CA ARG A 4 2.02 1.13 17.04
C ARG A 4 1.17 1.30 15.78
N LYS A 5 0.17 2.18 15.84
CA LYS A 5 -0.78 2.41 14.74
C LYS A 5 -1.03 3.90 14.60
N VAL A 6 -1.12 4.36 13.37
CA VAL A 6 -1.50 5.74 13.07
C VAL A 6 -2.46 5.80 11.90
N ASN A 7 -3.51 6.61 12.04
CA ASN A 7 -4.42 6.92 10.96
C ASN A 7 -4.30 8.42 10.65
N LEU A 8 -3.89 8.72 9.42
CA LEU A 8 -3.69 10.06 8.89
C LEU A 8 -4.70 10.40 7.78
N SER A 9 -5.80 9.64 7.71
CA SER A 9 -6.82 9.81 6.67
C SER A 9 -7.50 11.17 6.74
N GLY A 10 -7.81 11.75 5.59
CA GLY A 10 -8.44 13.07 5.48
C GLY A 10 -7.52 14.25 5.79
N HIS A 11 -6.28 14.02 6.22
CA HIS A 11 -5.28 15.05 6.42
C HIS A 11 -4.47 15.25 5.13
N CYS A 12 -4.82 16.27 4.35
CA CYS A 12 -4.23 16.53 3.04
C CYS A 12 -3.05 17.53 3.07
N HIS A 13 -2.67 18.08 4.22
CA HIS A 13 -1.54 19.02 4.30
C HIS A 13 -0.33 18.38 4.99
N ALA A 14 0.85 18.54 4.39
CA ALA A 14 2.15 18.07 4.91
C ALA A 14 2.21 16.57 5.30
N ILE A 15 1.42 15.72 4.63
CA ILE A 15 1.29 14.30 4.95
C ILE A 15 2.60 13.52 4.78
N ASP A 16 3.40 13.83 3.75
CA ASP A 16 4.71 13.19 3.51
C ASP A 16 5.67 13.45 4.68
N SER A 17 5.79 14.71 5.10
CA SER A 17 6.67 15.11 6.20
C SER A 17 6.21 14.54 7.54
N LEU A 18 4.90 14.55 7.80
CA LEU A 18 4.32 13.96 9.01
C LEU A 18 4.57 12.45 9.06
N LEU A 19 4.30 11.75 7.96
CA LEU A 19 4.52 10.31 7.86
C LEU A 19 5.99 9.96 8.07
N MET A 20 6.91 10.66 7.40
CA MET A 20 8.34 10.45 7.59
C MET A 20 8.77 10.68 9.04
N HIS A 21 8.30 11.76 9.67
CA HIS A 21 8.62 12.06 11.06
C HIS A 21 8.09 10.99 12.03
N LEU A 22 6.90 10.45 11.78
CA LEU A 22 6.33 9.35 12.56
C LEU A 22 7.14 8.07 12.37
N CYS A 23 7.45 7.67 11.13
CA CYS A 23 8.24 6.48 10.86
C CYS A 23 9.65 6.56 11.45
N LYS A 24 10.26 7.74 11.46
CA LYS A 24 11.58 7.98 12.07
C LYS A 24 11.56 7.87 13.59
N ASN A 25 10.59 8.49 14.26
CA ASN A 25 10.61 8.63 15.72
C ASN A 25 9.77 7.59 16.48
N CYS A 26 8.85 6.89 15.81
CA CYS A 26 8.00 5.88 16.44
C CYS A 26 8.58 4.48 16.23
N GLU A 27 9.44 4.05 17.15
CA GLU A 27 10.20 2.80 17.03
C GLU A 27 9.33 1.54 16.86
N PHE A 28 8.13 1.56 17.45
CA PHE A 28 7.19 0.46 17.44
C PHE A 28 6.04 0.61 16.43
N LEU A 29 6.14 1.58 15.52
CA LEU A 29 5.10 1.79 14.52
C LEU A 29 5.04 0.60 13.56
N GLU A 30 3.85 0.00 13.45
CA GLU A 30 3.60 -1.19 12.65
C GLU A 30 2.52 -0.96 11.59
N GLU A 31 1.59 -0.03 11.83
CA GLU A 31 0.41 0.15 10.97
C GLU A 31 0.20 1.63 10.62
N VAL A 32 0.05 1.89 9.33
CA VAL A 32 -0.17 3.23 8.78
C VAL A 32 -1.40 3.20 7.88
N THR A 33 -2.35 4.09 8.13
CA THR A 33 -3.54 4.29 7.30
C THR A 33 -3.57 5.73 6.79
N ILE A 34 -3.63 5.91 5.46
CA ILE A 34 -3.65 7.19 4.76
C ILE A 34 -4.72 7.13 3.67
N MET A 35 -5.99 7.27 4.06
CA MET A 35 -7.12 7.22 3.14
C MET A 35 -7.60 8.64 2.80
N ASN A 36 -8.10 8.83 1.58
CA ASN A 36 -8.68 10.10 1.13
C ASN A 36 -7.72 11.30 1.22
N CYS A 37 -6.42 11.07 1.07
CA CYS A 37 -5.40 12.12 1.04
C CYS A 37 -4.94 12.36 -0.40
N SER A 38 -5.04 13.60 -0.88
CA SER A 38 -4.62 13.98 -2.25
C SER A 38 -3.12 14.26 -2.38
N SER A 39 -2.44 14.46 -1.25
CA SER A 39 -1.10 15.05 -1.21
C SER A 39 0.00 14.07 -0.80
N ILE A 40 -0.37 12.82 -0.52
CA ILE A 40 0.58 11.75 -0.20
C ILE A 40 1.25 11.29 -1.48
N THR A 41 2.57 11.46 -1.55
CA THR A 41 3.35 11.07 -2.72
C THR A 41 4.05 9.74 -2.51
N CYS A 42 4.41 9.07 -3.60
CA CYS A 42 5.23 7.86 -3.53
C CYS A 42 6.61 8.14 -2.95
N ILE A 43 7.12 9.37 -3.10
CA ILE A 43 8.38 9.80 -2.47
C ILE A 43 8.22 9.89 -0.95
N GLY A 44 7.09 10.42 -0.47
CA GLY A 44 6.76 10.44 0.96
C GLY A 44 6.66 9.04 1.55
N ILE A 45 5.95 8.14 0.87
CA ILE A 45 5.82 6.73 1.29
C ILE A 45 7.18 6.02 1.24
N ALA A 46 7.99 6.28 0.22
CA ALA A 46 9.35 5.73 0.10
C ALA A 46 10.21 6.09 1.29
N SER A 47 10.22 7.38 1.62
CA SER A 47 11.03 7.93 2.70
C SER A 47 10.59 7.34 4.03
N ALA A 48 9.28 7.23 4.25
CA ALA A 48 8.71 6.59 5.42
C ALA A 48 9.07 5.11 5.57
N ASN A 49 9.02 4.35 4.47
CA ASN A 49 9.38 2.93 4.48
C ASN A 49 10.86 2.70 4.78
N ARG A 50 11.74 3.58 4.28
CA ARG A 50 13.18 3.53 4.60
C ARG A 50 13.46 3.74 6.09
N GLU A 51 12.74 4.65 6.72
CA GLU A 51 12.85 4.91 8.16
C GLU A 51 12.20 3.80 9.01
N ARG A 52 11.19 3.09 8.47
CA ARG A 52 10.46 2.03 9.17
C ARG A 52 10.23 0.79 8.28
N PRO A 53 11.27 0.01 7.96
CA PRO A 53 11.13 -1.20 7.15
C PRO A 53 10.35 -2.33 7.86
N THR A 54 10.05 -2.17 9.15
CA THR A 54 9.31 -3.11 9.98
C THR A 54 7.79 -2.91 9.93
N LEU A 55 7.27 -1.99 9.10
CA LEU A 55 5.83 -1.81 8.90
C LEU A 55 5.18 -3.13 8.46
N LYS A 56 4.06 -3.46 9.11
CA LYS A 56 3.31 -4.69 8.89
C LYS A 56 2.00 -4.46 8.15
N SER A 57 1.45 -3.25 8.23
CA SER A 57 0.20 -2.88 7.58
C SER A 57 0.30 -1.51 6.95
N ILE A 58 -0.10 -1.43 5.68
CA ILE A 58 -0.21 -0.19 4.93
C ILE A 58 -1.61 -0.16 4.29
N SER A 59 -2.33 0.93 4.52
CA SER A 59 -3.59 1.22 3.86
C SER A 59 -3.50 2.60 3.23
N ILE A 60 -3.58 2.69 1.90
CA ILE A 60 -3.41 3.95 1.17
C ILE A 60 -4.47 4.05 0.08
N THR A 61 -5.19 5.16 0.11
CA THR A 61 -6.15 5.51 -0.96
C THR A 61 -5.96 6.96 -1.34
N TRP A 62 -5.69 7.18 -2.63
CA TRP A 62 -5.55 8.52 -3.17
C TRP A 62 -6.91 9.08 -3.53
N ARG A 63 -7.17 10.32 -3.11
CA ARG A 63 -8.33 11.08 -3.57
C ARG A 63 -8.06 11.56 -5.00
N SER A 64 -8.28 10.71 -5.99
CA SER A 64 -8.03 11.07 -7.39
C SER A 64 -9.17 11.93 -7.93
N ILE A 65 -8.90 13.23 -8.12
CA ILE A 65 -9.80 14.14 -8.86
C ILE A 65 -9.68 13.91 -10.37
N LYS A 66 -8.59 13.26 -10.82
CA LYS A 66 -8.31 12.94 -12.22
C LYS A 66 -7.80 11.51 -12.35
N PRO A 67 -8.61 10.56 -12.86
CA PRO A 67 -8.27 9.13 -12.93
C PRO A 67 -7.01 8.77 -13.74
N ARG A 68 -6.34 9.75 -14.38
CA ARG A 68 -5.16 9.55 -15.22
C ARG A 68 -3.82 9.62 -14.48
N TYR A 69 -3.78 10.08 -13.22
CA TYR A 69 -2.55 10.04 -12.44
C TYR A 69 -2.52 8.75 -11.62
N ASN A 70 -1.92 7.72 -12.20
CA ASN A 70 -1.58 6.53 -11.44
C ASN A 70 -0.42 6.90 -10.49
N ASN A 71 -0.69 6.92 -9.20
CA ASN A 71 0.36 7.15 -8.20
C ASN A 71 1.24 5.91 -8.05
N ILE A 72 0.77 4.73 -8.43
CA ILE A 72 1.53 3.47 -8.37
C ILE A 72 2.47 3.41 -9.59
N ASN A 73 3.74 3.74 -9.38
CA ASN A 73 4.83 3.63 -10.35
C ASN A 73 5.84 2.56 -9.92
N SER A 74 6.83 2.25 -10.77
CA SER A 74 7.87 1.25 -10.48
C SER A 74 8.60 1.50 -9.17
N HIS A 75 8.94 2.77 -8.85
CA HIS A 75 9.55 3.11 -7.57
C HIS A 75 8.67 2.70 -6.38
N PHE A 76 7.37 2.98 -6.41
CA PHE A 76 6.44 2.56 -5.36
C PHE A 76 6.39 1.03 -5.24
N ILE A 77 6.39 0.32 -6.37
CA ILE A 77 6.38 -1.15 -6.40
C ILE A 77 7.62 -1.70 -5.70
N ASP A 78 8.83 -1.25 -6.09
CA ASP A 78 10.11 -1.65 -5.50
C ASP A 78 10.12 -1.45 -3.97
N LEU A 79 9.60 -0.31 -3.53
CA LEU A 79 9.52 0.04 -2.12
C LEU A 79 8.55 -0.88 -1.37
N LEU A 80 7.39 -1.17 -1.95
CA LEU A 80 6.40 -2.04 -1.32
C LEU A 80 6.94 -3.46 -1.17
N VAL A 81 7.58 -4.01 -2.20
CA VAL A 81 8.14 -5.38 -2.16
C VAL A 81 9.39 -5.49 -1.28
N SER A 82 9.99 -4.37 -0.90
CA SER A 82 11.08 -4.32 0.09
C SER A 82 10.59 -4.54 1.53
N LEU A 83 9.29 -4.33 1.81
CA LEU A 83 8.71 -4.53 3.15
C LEU A 83 8.44 -6.02 3.41
N LYS A 84 9.49 -6.77 3.74
CA LYS A 84 9.41 -8.22 3.95
C LYS A 84 8.51 -8.65 5.11
N GLY A 85 8.17 -7.72 6.01
CA GLY A 85 7.20 -7.93 7.10
C GLY A 85 5.76 -7.54 6.77
N LEU A 86 5.46 -7.10 5.54
CA LEU A 86 4.13 -6.61 5.18
C LEU A 86 3.12 -7.77 5.14
N THR A 87 2.13 -7.71 6.02
CA THR A 87 1.08 -8.73 6.16
C THR A 87 -0.30 -8.22 5.76
N CYS A 88 -0.50 -6.90 5.71
CA CYS A 88 -1.77 -6.30 5.32
C CYS A 88 -1.52 -5.16 4.34
N LEU A 89 -2.16 -5.24 3.18
CA LEU A 89 -2.13 -4.21 2.15
C LEU A 89 -3.56 -3.84 1.75
N ASP A 90 -3.88 -2.56 1.85
CA ASP A 90 -5.11 -1.98 1.33
C ASP A 90 -4.77 -0.87 0.36
N LEU A 91 -5.16 -1.06 -0.90
CA LEU A 91 -4.98 -0.12 -1.99
C LEU A 91 -6.33 0.21 -2.63
N SER A 92 -7.43 0.03 -1.90
CA SER A 92 -8.79 0.23 -2.38
C SER A 92 -8.95 1.54 -3.16
N SER A 93 -9.82 1.51 -4.18
CA SER A 93 -10.09 2.66 -5.08
C SER A 93 -8.87 3.22 -5.82
N SER A 94 -7.84 2.39 -6.06
CA SER A 94 -6.64 2.76 -6.82
C SER A 94 -6.60 2.12 -8.20
N CYS A 95 -5.91 2.77 -9.15
CA CYS A 95 -5.51 2.14 -10.40
C CYS A 95 -4.22 1.35 -10.13
N ILE A 96 -4.29 0.03 -10.19
CA ILE A 96 -3.21 -0.89 -9.84
C ILE A 96 -2.70 -1.53 -11.13
N PRO A 97 -1.43 -1.29 -11.54
CA PRO A 97 -0.87 -1.96 -12.69
C PRO A 97 -0.60 -3.45 -12.39
N ASP A 98 -0.72 -4.30 -13.39
CA ASP A 98 -0.35 -5.72 -13.34
C ASP A 98 1.07 -5.96 -12.80
N GLU A 99 2.00 -5.03 -13.08
CA GLU A 99 3.36 -5.02 -12.55
C GLU A 99 3.42 -5.04 -11.01
N LEU A 100 2.48 -4.38 -10.33
CA LEU A 100 2.44 -4.38 -8.87
C LEU A 100 2.13 -5.80 -8.34
N LEU A 101 1.10 -6.44 -8.89
CA LEU A 101 0.65 -7.76 -8.42
C LEU A 101 1.69 -8.84 -8.70
N SER A 102 2.26 -8.83 -9.90
CA SER A 102 3.36 -9.73 -10.27
C SER A 102 4.59 -9.53 -9.38
N SER A 103 4.97 -8.28 -9.07
CA SER A 103 6.09 -7.98 -8.19
C SER A 103 5.85 -8.42 -6.74
N ILE A 104 4.62 -8.28 -6.23
CA ILE A 104 4.24 -8.84 -4.92
C ILE A 104 4.36 -10.37 -4.93
N ALA A 105 3.87 -11.02 -5.99
CA ALA A 105 3.92 -12.47 -6.14
C ALA A 105 5.37 -13.00 -6.20
N ILE A 106 6.24 -12.34 -6.97
CA ILE A 106 7.67 -12.65 -7.07
C ILE A 106 8.38 -12.35 -5.75
N GLY A 107 8.06 -11.23 -5.11
CA GLY A 107 8.66 -10.78 -3.87
C GLY A 107 8.35 -11.65 -2.65
N GLY A 108 7.34 -12.54 -2.77
CA GLY A 108 6.99 -13.53 -1.75
C GLY A 108 6.53 -12.90 -0.44
N LEU A 109 5.82 -11.76 -0.50
CA LEU A 109 5.39 -11.07 0.70
C LEU A 109 4.45 -11.96 1.56
N PRO A 110 4.58 -11.94 2.90
CA PRO A 110 3.76 -12.76 3.80
C PRO A 110 2.36 -12.15 4.01
N LEU A 111 1.72 -11.69 2.93
CA LEU A 111 0.40 -11.07 2.97
C LEU A 111 -0.63 -12.07 3.51
N ARG A 112 -1.36 -11.62 4.53
CA ARG A 112 -2.53 -12.27 5.11
C ARG A 112 -3.82 -11.56 4.71
N ARG A 113 -3.74 -10.26 4.44
CA ARG A 113 -4.88 -9.44 4.02
C ARG A 113 -4.51 -8.59 2.81
N LEU A 114 -5.31 -8.69 1.76
CA LEU A 114 -5.20 -7.90 0.55
C LEU A 114 -6.58 -7.30 0.21
N VAL A 115 -6.66 -5.97 0.14
CA VAL A 115 -7.89 -5.22 -0.14
C VAL A 115 -7.70 -4.39 -1.41
N LEU A 116 -8.40 -4.79 -2.48
CA LEU A 116 -8.37 -4.17 -3.81
C LEU A 116 -9.78 -3.79 -4.30
N HIS A 117 -10.71 -3.53 -3.38
CA HIS A 117 -12.08 -3.17 -3.77
C HIS A 117 -12.10 -1.86 -4.56
N ASN A 118 -12.96 -1.77 -5.57
CA ASN A 118 -13.10 -0.60 -6.45
C ASN A 118 -11.79 -0.21 -7.18
N CYS A 119 -10.87 -1.15 -7.37
CA CYS A 119 -9.62 -0.91 -8.10
C CYS A 119 -9.74 -1.28 -9.59
N THR A 120 -8.89 -0.68 -10.41
CA THR A 120 -8.78 -0.90 -11.87
C THR A 120 -7.35 -1.19 -12.28
N GLY A 121 -7.09 -1.48 -13.56
CA GLY A 121 -5.73 -1.52 -14.13
C GLY A 121 -5.00 -2.86 -14.04
N TYR A 122 -5.59 -3.85 -13.36
CA TYR A 122 -5.06 -5.20 -13.26
C TYR A 122 -5.96 -6.23 -13.94
N SER A 123 -5.35 -7.32 -14.39
CA SER A 123 -6.01 -8.45 -15.03
C SER A 123 -6.30 -9.58 -14.05
N TYR A 124 -7.27 -10.42 -14.41
CA TYR A 124 -7.59 -11.62 -13.63
C TYR A 124 -6.42 -12.60 -13.56
N ALA A 125 -5.58 -12.65 -14.60
CA ALA A 125 -4.39 -13.50 -14.65
C ALA A 125 -3.41 -13.15 -13.53
N GLU A 126 -3.19 -11.85 -13.28
CA GLU A 126 -2.26 -11.42 -12.22
C GLU A 126 -2.79 -11.65 -10.81
N ILE A 127 -4.11 -11.56 -10.59
CA ILE A 127 -4.72 -11.97 -9.33
C ILE A 127 -4.47 -13.47 -9.08
N PHE A 128 -4.70 -14.32 -10.08
CA PHE A 128 -4.46 -15.75 -9.96
C PHE A 128 -2.98 -16.07 -9.70
N SER A 129 -2.08 -15.40 -10.42
CA SER A 129 -0.64 -15.48 -10.21
C SER A 129 -0.26 -15.13 -8.77
N LEU A 130 -0.76 -14.01 -8.25
CA LEU A 130 -0.54 -13.58 -6.87
C LEU A 130 -1.05 -14.60 -5.86
N LEU A 131 -2.28 -15.11 -6.01
CA LEU A 131 -2.85 -16.09 -5.09
C LEU A 131 -2.11 -17.43 -5.10
N SER A 132 -1.54 -17.82 -6.25
CA SER A 132 -0.74 -19.05 -6.36
C SER A 132 0.58 -18.98 -5.57
N LYS A 133 1.12 -17.76 -5.37
CA LYS A 133 2.39 -17.49 -4.67
C LYS A 133 2.18 -17.07 -3.21
N CYS A 134 1.21 -16.20 -2.94
CA CYS A 134 0.90 -15.68 -1.62
C CYS A 134 -0.08 -16.61 -0.87
N GLN A 135 0.39 -17.79 -0.48
CA GLN A 135 -0.43 -18.84 0.15
C GLN A 135 -0.88 -18.52 1.60
N CYS A 136 -0.41 -17.41 2.17
CA CYS A 136 -0.76 -16.95 3.51
C CYS A 136 -2.04 -16.07 3.55
N ILE A 137 -2.62 -15.73 2.40
CA ILE A 137 -3.78 -14.85 2.32
C ILE A 137 -4.99 -15.51 2.99
N GLN A 138 -5.55 -14.80 3.96
CA GLN A 138 -6.74 -15.18 4.74
C GLN A 138 -7.93 -14.27 4.44
N HIS A 139 -7.67 -13.06 3.96
CA HIS A 139 -8.69 -12.09 3.60
C HIS A 139 -8.34 -11.44 2.26
N LEU A 140 -9.23 -11.62 1.28
CA LEU A 140 -9.13 -11.02 -0.03
C LEU A 140 -10.43 -10.27 -0.33
N ASP A 141 -10.32 -8.97 -0.59
CA ASP A 141 -11.46 -8.15 -1.00
C ASP A 141 -11.23 -7.60 -2.42
N LEU A 142 -12.08 -8.06 -3.34
CA LEU A 142 -12.10 -7.68 -4.76
C LEU A 142 -13.44 -7.03 -5.14
N GLN A 143 -14.26 -6.54 -4.20
CA GLN A 143 -15.59 -6.04 -4.53
C GLN A 143 -15.53 -4.87 -5.54
N LYS A 144 -16.57 -4.76 -6.38
CA LYS A 144 -16.73 -3.70 -7.40
C LYS A 144 -15.57 -3.64 -8.41
N LEU A 145 -15.20 -4.78 -8.98
CA LEU A 145 -14.31 -4.81 -10.14
C LEU A 145 -14.97 -4.10 -11.32
N THR A 146 -14.32 -3.08 -11.84
CA THR A 146 -14.67 -2.48 -13.14
C THR A 146 -13.58 -2.85 -14.12
N PHE A 147 -13.91 -3.70 -15.08
CA PHE A 147 -13.03 -4.06 -16.20
C PHE A 147 -13.12 -3.01 -17.31
#